data_AF-A0A7C3LE02-F1
#
_entry.id   AF-A0A7C3LE02-F1
#
_cell.length_a   1.000
_cell.length_b   1.000
_cell.length_c   1.000
_cell.angle_alpha   90.00
_cell.angle_beta   90.00
_cell.angle_gamma   90.00
#
_symmetry.space_group_name_H-M   'P 1'
#
loop_
_entity.id
_entity.type
_entity.pdbx_description
1 polymer ?
#
loop_
_entity_poly.entity_id
_entity_poly.type
_entity_poly.pdbx_seq_one_letter_code
_entity_poly.pdbx_strand_id
1 'polypeptide(L)' 'MNKKIKVLIVDDSALIRQVLKEILESDKDIEVVATAQDPYR' A
#
# COMPACT_ATOMS: atom_id res chain seq x y z
N MET A 1 20.80 -9.86 3.43
CA MET A 1 19.46 -9.88 2.81
C MET A 1 18.72 -8.65 3.29
N ASN A 2 18.40 -7.70 2.41
CA ASN A 2 17.65 -6.50 2.81
C ASN A 2 16.18 -6.90 2.96
N LYS A 3 15.65 -6.82 4.18
CA LYS A 3 14.27 -7.22 4.46
C LYS A 3 13.36 -6.08 3.99
N LYS A 4 12.46 -6.36 3.04
CA LYS A 4 11.52 -5.35 2.53
C LYS A 4 10.63 -4.80 3.65
N ILE A 5 10.30 -3.52 3.55
CA ILE A 5 9.31 -2.85 4.41
C ILE A 5 7.93 -3.29 3.95
N LYS A 6 7.19 -3.96 4.85
CA LYS A 6 5.85 -4.45 4.56
C LYS A 6 4.80 -3.38 4.87
N VAL A 7 3.94 -3.08 3.91
CA VAL A 7 2.95 -1.99 4.00
C VAL A 7 1.53 -2.52 3.79
N LEU A 8 0.60 -2.05 4.61
CA LEU A 8 -0.85 -2.17 4.43
C LEU A 8 -1.40 -0.78 4.10
N ILE A 9 -2.12 -0.65 2.98
CA ILE A 9 -2.75 0.63 2.61
C ILE A 9 -4.21 0.64 3.09
N VAL A 10 -4.61 1.66 3.85
CA VAL A 10 -5.98 1.88 4.32
C VAL A 10 -6.46 3.24 3.83
N ASP A 11 -7.52 3.26 3.02
CA ASP A 11 -8.09 4.49 2.44
C ASP A 11 -9.55 4.27 2.00
N ASP A 12 -10.39 5.31 2.07
CA ASP A 12 -11.80 5.29 1.68
C ASP A 12 -12.00 5.35 0.15
N SER A 13 -10.99 5.78 -0.62
CA SER A 13 -10.99 5.84 -2.08
C SER A 13 -10.24 4.67 -2.73
N ALA A 14 -10.95 3.88 -3.54
CA ALA A 14 -10.35 2.80 -4.32
C ALA A 14 -9.27 3.28 -5.30
N LEU A 15 -9.45 4.48 -5.88
CA LEU A 15 -8.48 5.09 -6.79
C LEU A 15 -7.19 5.42 -6.05
N ILE A 16 -7.29 6.01 -4.86
CA ILE A 16 -6.11 6.37 -4.06
C ILE A 16 -5.35 5.11 -3.64
N ARG A 17 -6.04 4.02 -3.27
CA ARG A 17 -5.37 2.74 -2.98
C ARG A 17 -4.57 2.22 -4.17
N GLN A 18 -5.10 2.32 -5.40
CA GLN A 18 -4.38 1.90 -6.61
C GLN A 18 -3.15 2.77 -6.87
N VAL A 19 -3.31 4.10 -6.83
CA VAL A 19 -2.20 5.05 -7.06
C VAL A 19 -1.10 4.89 -6.01
N LEU A 20 -1.45 4.79 -4.72
CA LEU A 20 -0.47 4.60 -3.66
C LEU A 20 0.25 3.25 -3.78
N LYS A 21 -0.46 2.20 -4.19
CA LYS A 21 0.17 0.89 -4.44
C LYS A 21 1.23 0.99 -5.53
N GLU A 22 0.91 1.61 -6.67
CA GLU A 22 1.85 1.78 -7.78
C GLU A 22 3.08 2.61 -7.37
N ILE A 23 2.87 3.70 -6.63
CA ILE A 23 3.95 4.56 -6.13
C ILE A 23 4.86 3.77 -5.16
N LEU A 24 4.28 3.07 -4.19
CA LEU A 24 5.04 2.35 -3.17
C LEU A 24 5.77 1.12 -3.74
N GLU A 25 5.14 0.39 -4.67
CA GLU A 25 5.77 -0.76 -5.33
C GLU A 25 6.88 -0.35 -6.32
N SER A 26 6.99 0.94 -6.67
CA SER A 26 8.12 1.46 -7.45
C SER A 26 9.44 1.46 -6.67
N ASP A 27 9.39 1.45 -5.33
CA ASP A 27 10.57 1.31 -4.48
C ASP A 27 10.90 -0.17 -4.23
N LYS A 28 12.10 -0.59 -4.61
CA LYS A 28 12.58 -1.97 -4.47
C LYS A 28 12.61 -2.48 -3.02
N ASP A 29 12.70 -1.58 -2.05
CA ASP A 29 12.79 -1.90 -0.64
C ASP A 29 11.41 -1.96 0.04
N ILE A 30 10.32 -1.69 -0.69
CA ILE A 30 8.94 -1.72 -0.19
C ILE A 30 8.15 -2.90 -0.80
N GLU A 31 7.22 -3.45 -0.01
CA GLU A 31 6.28 -4.49 -0.41
C GLU A 31 4.88 -4.16 0.15
N VAL A 32 3.91 -3.90 -0.73
CA VAL A 32 2.51 -3.73 -0.33
C VAL A 32 1.88 -5.11 -0.17
N VAL A 33 1.65 -5.53 1.06
CA VAL A 33 1.15 -6.89 1.37
C VAL A 33 -0.37 -7.00 1.31
N ALA A 34 -1.08 -5.87 1.47
CA ALA A 34 -2.54 -5.82 1.40
C ALA A 34 -3.03 -4.37 1.23
N THR A 35 -4.29 -4.23 0.83
CA THR A 35 -5.04 -2.98 0.89
C THR A 35 -6.38 -3.23 1.58
N ALA A 36 -6.91 -2.23 2.26
CA ALA A 36 -8.20 -2.28 2.95
C ALA A 36 -8.93 -0.95 2.78
N GLN A 37 -10.26 -1.01 2.83
CA GLN A 37 -11.08 0.19 2.96
C GLN A 37 -11.02 0.67 4.41
N ASP A 38 -11.06 1.99 4.64
CA ASP A 38 -11.21 2.54 5.99
C ASP A 38 -12.60 2.17 6.55
N PRO A 39 -12.69 1.43 7.68
CA PRO A 39 -13.96 1.00 8.25
C PRO A 39 -14.66 2.07 9.11
N TYR A 40 -14.01 3.19 9.42
CA TYR A 40 -14.58 4.26 10.25
C TYR A 40 -15.26 5.38 9.44
N ARG A 41 -15.48 5.14 8.14
CA ARG A 41 -16.30 5.96 7.24
C ARG A 41 -17.37 5.12 6.54
#